data_AF-A0A952ADM0-F1
#
_entry.id   AF-A0A952ADM0-F1
#
_cell.length_a   1.000
_cell.length_b   1.000
_cell.length_c   1.000
_cell.angle_alpha   90.00
_cell.angle_beta   90.00
_cell.angle_gamma   90.00
#
_symmetry.space_group_name_H-M   'P 1'
#
loop_
_entity.id
_entity.type
_entity.pdbx_description
1 polymer ?
#
loop_
_entity_poly.entity_id
_entity_poly.type
_entity_poly.pdbx_seq_one_letter_code
_entity_poly.pdbx_strand_id
1 'polypeptide(L)' 'MFRVYSGPQGSKLGPLDKSRHLFKSFATLDEAIGWAHKVSRNGQSAMLIEGDDGTHLDHADLAKALKHRSGEHSARL' A
#
# COMPACT_ATOMS: atom_id res chain seq x y z
N MET A 1 9.41 -10.03 -5.92
CA MET A 1 8.24 -9.27 -6.43
C MET A 1 7.51 -8.69 -5.24
N PHE A 2 6.79 -7.58 -5.43
CA PHE A 2 5.90 -7.00 -4.41
C PHE A 2 4.44 -7.08 -4.88
N ARG A 3 3.52 -7.34 -3.96
CA ARG A 3 2.07 -7.39 -4.19
C ARG A 3 1.41 -6.32 -3.33
N VAL A 4 0.57 -5.49 -3.94
CA VAL A 4 -0.27 -4.54 -3.22
C VAL A 4 -1.71 -4.99 -3.29
N TYR A 5 -2.30 -5.21 -2.12
CA TYR A 5 -3.72 -5.46 -1.95
C TYR A 5 -4.43 -4.13 -1.69
N SER A 6 -5.52 -3.86 -2.40
CA SER A 6 -6.28 -2.62 -2.27
C SER A 6 -7.77 -2.88 -2.22
N GLY A 7 -8.52 -2.03 -1.53
CA GLY A 7 -9.97 -2.10 -1.44
C GLY A 7 -10.59 -0.72 -1.33
N PRO A 8 -11.92 -0.62 -1.18
CA PRO A 8 -12.58 0.61 -0.77
C PRO A 8 -11.93 1.22 0.48
N GLN A 9 -12.06 2.54 0.64
CA GLN A 9 -11.57 3.21 1.84
C GLN A 9 -12.20 2.60 3.11
N GLY A 10 -11.36 2.34 4.13
CA GLY A 10 -11.79 1.72 5.39
C GLY A 10 -11.85 0.19 5.37
N SER A 11 -11.66 -0.45 4.20
CA SER A 11 -11.50 -1.90 4.13
C SER A 11 -10.25 -2.37 4.87
N LYS A 12 -10.34 -3.55 5.49
CA LYS A 12 -9.22 -4.24 6.14
C LYS A 12 -9.07 -5.61 5.50
N LEU A 13 -7.84 -6.04 5.29
CA LEU A 13 -7.56 -7.39 4.82
C LEU A 13 -7.48 -8.33 6.03
N GLY A 14 -8.45 -9.23 6.18
CA GLY A 14 -8.36 -10.33 7.12
C GLY A 14 -7.41 -11.43 6.60
N PRO A 15 -6.76 -12.22 7.49
CA PRO A 15 -5.85 -13.30 7.08
C PRO A 15 -6.49 -14.33 6.14
N LEU A 16 -7.76 -14.67 6.38
CA LEU A 16 -8.53 -15.63 5.56
C LEU A 16 -9.04 -15.01 4.25
N ASP A 17 -9.25 -13.69 4.23
CA ASP A 17 -9.78 -12.95 3.09
C ASP A 17 -8.74 -12.72 1.98
N LYS A 18 -7.45 -12.72 2.34
CA LYS A 18 -6.33 -12.46 1.42
C LYS A 18 -6.33 -13.33 0.17
N SER A 19 -6.71 -14.61 0.30
CA SER A 19 -6.76 -15.55 -0.83
C SER A 19 -7.78 -15.19 -1.91
N ARG A 20 -8.77 -14.36 -1.57
CA ARG A 20 -9.88 -13.95 -2.45
C ARG A 20 -9.70 -12.53 -2.99
N HIS A 21 -8.71 -11.80 -2.49
CA HIS A 21 -8.49 -10.40 -2.85
C HIS A 21 -7.55 -10.28 -4.04
N LEU A 22 -7.97 -9.45 -5.00
CA LEU A 22 -7.10 -9.03 -6.10
C LEU A 22 -5.95 -8.20 -5.57
N PHE A 23 -4.77 -8.46 -6.12
CA PHE A 23 -3.57 -7.66 -5.89
C PHE A 23 -2.99 -7.19 -7.21
N LYS A 24 -2.22 -6.11 -7.15
CA LYS A 24 -1.37 -5.68 -8.25
C LYS A 24 0.10 -5.92 -7.88
N SER A 25 0.87 -6.47 -8.81
CA SER A 25 2.29 -6.75 -8.61
C SER A 25 3.21 -5.65 -9.12
N PHE A 26 4.34 -5.46 -8.45
CA PHE A 26 5.39 -4.50 -8.79
C PHE A 26 6.76 -5.15 -8.63
N ALA A 27 7.76 -4.67 -9.38
CA ALA A 27 9.11 -5.21 -9.31
C ALA A 27 9.84 -4.75 -8.05
N THR A 28 9.57 -3.51 -7.61
CA THR A 28 10.24 -2.87 -6.47
C THR A 28 9.26 -2.41 -5.38
N LEU A 29 9.77 -2.26 -4.16
CA LEU A 29 9.00 -1.73 -3.03
C LEU A 29 8.60 -0.27 -3.26
N ASP A 30 9.48 0.55 -3.84
CA ASP A 30 9.20 1.95 -4.16
C ASP A 30 8.03 2.13 -5.13
N GLU A 31 7.95 1.29 -6.17
CA GLU A 31 6.81 1.26 -7.09
C GLU A 31 5.51 0.85 -6.37
N ALA A 32 5.59 -0.15 -5.49
CA ALA A 32 4.45 -0.62 -4.70
C ALA A 32 3.92 0.50 -3.77
N ILE A 33 4.82 1.19 -3.05
CA ILE A 33 4.46 2.33 -2.18
C ILE A 33 3.92 3.50 -3.02
N GLY A 34 4.52 3.78 -4.18
CA GLY A 34 4.04 4.82 -5.09
C GLY A 34 2.63 4.55 -5.60
N TRP A 35 2.31 3.30 -5.92
CA TRP A 35 0.96 2.92 -6.29
C TRP A 35 -0.01 2.98 -5.11
N ALA A 36 0.40 2.54 -3.92
CA ALA A 36 -0.40 2.65 -2.69
C ALA A 36 -0.81 4.12 -2.43
N HIS A 37 0.13 5.06 -2.55
CA HIS A 37 -0.14 6.48 -2.43
C HIS A 37 -1.12 6.99 -3.51
N LYS A 38 -0.99 6.49 -4.75
CA LYS A 38 -1.87 6.86 -5.86
C LYS A 38 -3.32 6.43 -5.60
N VAL A 39 -3.54 5.19 -5.17
CA VAL A 39 -4.90 4.66 -4.95
C VAL A 39 -5.59 5.31 -3.75
N SER A 40 -4.83 5.63 -2.69
CA SER A 40 -5.33 6.38 -1.52
C SER A 40 -5.96 7.73 -1.85
N ARG A 41 -5.53 8.39 -2.94
CA ARG A 41 -6.10 9.67 -3.39
C ARG A 41 -7.40 9.52 -4.20
N ASN A 42 -7.74 8.31 -4.62
CA ASN A 42 -8.87 8.04 -5.54
C ASN A 42 -10.05 7.36 -4.82
N GLY A 43 -10.13 7.42 -3.50
CA GLY A 43 -11.22 6.79 -2.71
C GLY A 43 -11.06 5.28 -2.49
N GLN A 44 -9.94 4.71 -2.94
CA GLN A 44 -9.50 3.36 -2.58
C GLN A 44 -8.41 3.44 -1.51
N SER A 45 -8.09 2.36 -0.82
CA SER A 45 -6.98 2.31 0.12
C SER A 45 -6.13 1.06 -0.10
N ALA A 46 -4.81 1.23 -0.07
CA ALA A 46 -3.91 0.10 0.06
C ALA A 46 -4.06 -0.51 1.46
N MET A 47 -4.25 -1.81 1.51
CA MET A 47 -4.49 -2.54 2.77
C MET A 47 -3.27 -3.33 3.23
N LEU A 48 -2.45 -3.80 2.27
CA LEU A 48 -1.28 -4.64 2.53
C LEU A 48 -0.29 -4.54 1.37
N ILE A 49 1.00 -4.42 1.67
CA ILE A 49 2.09 -4.72 0.72
C ILE A 49 2.88 -5.91 1.24
N GLU A 50 3.15 -6.87 0.35
CA GLU A 50 4.07 -7.97 0.66
C GLU A 50 5.09 -8.20 -0.43
N GLY A 51 6.31 -8.49 -0.02
CA GLY A 51 7.40 -8.89 -0.89
C GLY A 51 7.70 -10.38 -0.75
N ASP A 52 8.20 -11.00 -1.82
CA ASP A 52 8.76 -12.36 -1.74
C ASP A 52 10.04 -12.42 -0.89
N ASP A 53 10.62 -11.26 -0.56
CA ASP A 53 11.75 -11.08 0.36
C ASP A 53 11.33 -11.06 1.84
N GLY A 54 10.05 -11.29 2.14
CA GLY A 54 9.52 -11.25 3.50
C GLY A 54 9.05 -9.86 3.93
N THR A 55 9.12 -8.84 3.07
CA THR A 55 8.52 -7.53 3.34
C THR A 55 7.03 -7.68 3.63
N HIS A 56 6.54 -7.04 4.69
CA HIS A 56 5.13 -6.99 5.06
C HIS A 56 4.82 -5.60 5.62
N LEU A 57 3.95 -4.86 4.93
CA LEU A 57 3.49 -3.53 5.37
C LEU A 57 1.98 -3.56 5.48
N ASP A 58 1.48 -3.54 6.70
CA ASP A 58 0.05 -3.51 6.97
C ASP A 58 -0.53 -2.10 6.83
N HIS A 59 -1.82 -1.95 7.09
CA HIS A 59 -2.50 -0.65 6.98
C HIS A 59 -1.87 0.44 7.89
N ALA A 60 -1.37 0.09 9.08
CA ALA A 60 -0.75 1.05 9.99
C ALA A 60 0.64 1.46 9.48
N ASP A 61 1.43 0.51 8.97
CA ASP A 61 2.73 0.79 8.36
C ASP A 61 2.59 1.65 7.10
N LEU A 62 1.60 1.34 6.26
CA LEU A 62 1.27 2.14 5.09
C LEU A 62 0.83 3.55 5.48
N ALA A 63 -0.02 3.70 6.49
CA ALA A 63 -0.43 5.02 6.97
C ALA A 63 0.77 5.87 7.45
N LYS A 64 1.78 5.26 8.08
CA LYS A 64 3.03 5.94 8.43
C LYS A 64 3.84 6.30 7.19
N ALA A 65 4.14 5.32 6.33
CA ALA A 65 4.95 5.51 5.13
C ALA A 65 4.37 6.58 4.18
N LEU A 66 3.05 6.63 4.04
CA LEU A 66 2.36 7.60 3.19
C LEU A 66 2.35 9.02 3.80
N LYS A 67 2.29 9.14 5.13
CA LYS A 67 2.43 10.46 5.80
C LYS A 67 3.82 11.06 5.60
N HIS A 68 4.88 10.25 5.68
CA HIS A 68 6.25 10.73 5.44
C HIS A 68 6.43 11.26 4.02
N ARG A 69 5.87 10.57 3.01
CA ARG A 69 5.95 11.00 1.60
C ARG A 69 5.20 12.30 1.31
N SER A 70 4.08 12.56 1.99
CA SER A 70 3.34 13.84 1.86
C SER A 70 4.12 15.02 2.45
N GLY A 71 4.84 14.79 3.56
CA GLY A 71 5.72 15.78 4.19
C GLY A 71 6.91 16.20 3.31
N GLU A 72 7.55 15.25 2.63
CA GLU A 72 8.66 15.53 1.71
C GLU A 72 8.23 16.32 0.46
N HIS A 73 6.98 16.16 -0.01
CA HIS A 73 6.47 16.96 -1.13
C HIS A 73 6.14 18.40 -0.71
N SER A 74 5.86 18.63 0.56
CA SER A 74 5.50 19.95 1.12
C SER A 74 6.73 20.80 1.48
N ALA A 75 7.91 20.19 1.62
CA ALA A 75 9.16 20.85 2.01
C ALA A 75 10.01 21.36 0.82
N ARG A 76 9.47 21.35 -0.40
CA ARG A 76 10.15 21.79 -1.64
C ARG A 76 9.47 22.98 -2.33
N LEU A 77 8.82 23.86 -1.57
CA LEU A 77 8.26 25.12 -2.08
C LEU A 77 8.79 26.30 -1.27
#